data_AF-A0A454VXS8-F1
#
_entry.id   AF-A0A454VXS8-F1
#
_cell.length_a   1.000
_cell.length_b   1.000
_cell.length_c   1.000
_cell.angle_alpha   90.00
_cell.angle_beta   90.00
_cell.angle_gamma   90.00
#
_symmetry.space_group_name_H-M   'P 1'
#
loop_
_entity.id
_entity.type
_entity.pdbx_description
1 polymer ?
#
loop_
_entity_poly.entity_id
_entity_poly.type
_entity_poly.pdbx_seq_one_letter_code
_entity_poly.pdbx_strand_id
1 'polypeptide(L)'
;LPAVTEGVYRLGPAVTSDWDRFKELYQQGMHHDGQDADVALAHALALVRGRPFADVDPSKYIWAEADIQEMISAIVDVAHELAERRRHVRDYRAAAQAVTKGMLVDNQSELLYRDLFTICDEMGDREGLERAAAQLARINAEEGVDSSPETIGLLRTLLKGERIKPTLGSAAS
;
A
#
# COMPACT_ATOMS: atom_id res chain seq x y z
N LEU A 1 31.82 19.84 13.97
CA LEU A 1 30.47 20.19 14.45
C LEU A 1 30.63 21.20 15.59
N PRO A 2 29.71 22.19 15.74
CA PRO A 2 29.76 23.14 16.84
C PRO A 2 29.63 22.41 18.19
N ALA A 3 30.27 22.97 19.24
CA ALA A 3 30.28 22.37 20.56
C ALA A 3 28.87 22.37 21.19
N VAL A 4 28.48 21.23 21.73
CA VAL A 4 27.19 21.03 22.39
C VAL A 4 27.28 21.51 23.85
N THR A 5 26.44 22.48 24.22
CA THR A 5 26.39 23.07 25.57
C THR A 5 25.53 22.27 26.55
N GLU A 6 24.61 21.41 26.07
CA GLU A 6 23.64 20.66 26.89
C GLU A 6 23.67 19.13 26.67
N GLY A 7 24.72 18.59 26.06
CA GLY A 7 24.84 17.17 25.73
C GLY A 7 23.97 16.64 24.58
N VAL A 8 23.10 17.46 23.98
CA VAL A 8 22.17 17.04 22.91
C VAL A 8 22.36 17.85 21.63
N TYR A 9 22.46 17.17 20.49
CA TYR A 9 22.31 17.79 19.17
C TYR A 9 20.82 17.88 18.81
N ARG A 10 20.36 19.06 18.40
CA ARG A 10 19.01 19.26 17.86
C ARG A 10 19.10 19.73 16.42
N LEU A 11 18.19 19.23 15.58
CA LEU A 11 17.98 19.78 14.25
C LEU A 11 17.38 21.18 14.36
N GLY A 12 17.80 22.09 13.48
CA GLY A 12 17.21 23.43 13.41
C GLY A 12 15.76 23.38 12.88
N PRO A 13 14.93 24.40 13.17
CA PRO A 13 13.51 24.40 12.80
C PRO A 13 13.23 24.39 11.29
N ALA A 14 14.24 24.65 10.45
CA ALA A 14 14.12 24.63 8.99
C ALA A 14 14.47 23.27 8.37
N VAL A 15 14.93 22.30 9.15
CA VAL A 15 15.24 20.96 8.64
C VAL A 15 13.95 20.18 8.45
N THR A 16 13.71 19.70 7.23
CA THR A 16 12.56 18.85 6.88
C THR A 16 13.02 17.46 6.47
N SER A 17 12.12 16.48 6.54
CA SER A 17 12.33 15.15 5.96
C SER A 17 11.25 14.81 4.92
N ASP A 18 11.56 13.88 4.02
CA ASP A 18 10.56 13.29 3.13
C ASP A 18 9.46 12.57 3.91
N TRP A 19 9.80 11.97 5.06
CA TRP A 19 8.83 11.37 5.97
C TRP A 19 7.86 12.39 6.60
N ASP A 20 8.35 13.55 7.06
CA ASP A 20 7.47 14.60 7.58
C ASP A 20 6.53 15.11 6.50
N ARG A 21 7.04 15.29 5.28
CA ARG A 21 6.22 15.67 4.13
C ARG A 21 5.20 14.60 3.75
N PHE A 22 5.59 13.32 3.83
CA PHE A 22 4.69 12.20 3.61
C PHE A 22 3.54 12.22 4.63
N LYS A 23 3.82 12.40 5.93
CA LYS A 23 2.78 12.48 6.97
C LYS A 23 1.79 13.61 6.74
N GLU A 24 2.25 14.79 6.30
CA GLU A 24 1.34 15.90 5.95
C GLU A 24 0.38 15.52 4.82
N LEU A 25 0.92 14.91 3.76
CA LEU A 25 0.13 14.47 2.60
C LEU A 25 -0.79 13.30 2.94
N TYR A 26 -0.33 12.37 3.79
CA TYR A 26 -1.14 11.30 4.36
C TYR A 26 -2.35 11.88 5.10
N GLN A 27 -2.13 12.83 6.00
CA GLN A 27 -3.21 13.45 6.78
C GLN A 27 -4.21 14.15 5.87
N GLN A 28 -3.73 14.88 4.86
CA GLN A 28 -4.58 15.56 3.87
C GLN A 28 -5.36 14.57 2.98
N GLY A 29 -4.75 13.46 2.59
CA GLY A 29 -5.34 12.49 1.68
C GLY A 29 -6.32 11.54 2.37
N MET A 30 -5.96 11.02 3.54
CA MET A 30 -6.72 9.97 4.25
C MET A 30 -7.92 10.52 5.03
N HIS A 31 -7.91 11.79 5.44
CA HIS A 31 -8.99 12.38 6.25
C HIS A 31 -9.93 13.29 5.45
N HIS A 32 -9.76 13.36 4.13
CA HIS A 32 -10.56 14.19 3.25
C HIS A 32 -10.93 13.44 1.97
N ASP A 33 -11.99 13.92 1.32
CA ASP A 33 -12.50 13.41 0.07
C ASP A 33 -12.27 14.39 -1.08
N GLY A 34 -12.35 13.88 -2.31
CA GLY A 34 -12.31 14.68 -3.52
C GLY A 34 -10.91 14.82 -4.13
N GLN A 35 -10.83 15.59 -5.21
CA GLN A 35 -9.66 15.63 -6.08
C GLN A 35 -8.38 16.08 -5.36
N ASP A 36 -8.48 17.04 -4.44
CA ASP A 36 -7.30 17.54 -3.70
C ASP A 36 -6.74 16.47 -2.76
N ALA A 37 -7.60 15.66 -2.13
CA ALA A 37 -7.19 14.54 -1.30
C ALA A 37 -6.51 13.45 -2.15
N ASP A 38 -7.05 13.12 -3.31
CA ASP A 38 -6.44 12.16 -4.24
C ASP A 38 -5.07 12.63 -4.75
N VAL A 39 -4.92 13.94 -5.00
CA VAL A 39 -3.64 14.55 -5.39
C VAL A 39 -2.64 14.48 -4.23
N ALA A 40 -3.09 14.69 -2.99
CA ALA A 40 -2.23 14.55 -1.81
C ALA A 40 -1.71 13.11 -1.67
N LEU A 41 -2.58 12.10 -1.78
CA LEU A 41 -2.18 10.69 -1.77
C LEU A 41 -1.20 10.34 -2.91
N ALA A 42 -1.46 10.84 -4.12
CA ALA A 42 -0.56 10.63 -5.26
C ALA A 42 0.83 11.27 -5.04
N HIS A 43 0.86 12.48 -4.46
CA HIS A 43 2.11 13.13 -4.09
C HIS A 43 2.84 12.41 -2.95
N ALA A 44 2.12 11.82 -1.99
CA ALA A 44 2.73 11.02 -0.94
C ALA A 44 3.46 9.80 -1.53
N LEU A 45 2.82 9.04 -2.42
CA LEU A 45 3.47 7.91 -3.11
C LEU A 45 4.62 8.33 -4.02
N ALA A 46 4.60 9.55 -4.56
CA ALA A 46 5.69 10.05 -5.39
C ALA A 46 7.01 10.23 -4.60
N LEU A 47 6.95 10.40 -3.28
CA LEU A 47 8.13 10.45 -2.40
C LEU A 47 8.76 9.05 -2.21
N VAL A 48 8.00 7.98 -2.45
CA VAL A 48 8.41 6.59 -2.21
C VAL A 48 9.33 6.09 -3.33
N ARG A 49 10.59 5.86 -2.95
CA ARG A 49 11.66 5.38 -3.84
C ARG A 49 11.95 3.89 -3.72
N GLY A 50 11.46 3.25 -2.66
CA GLY A 50 11.68 1.86 -2.31
C GLY A 50 11.45 1.67 -0.81
N ARG A 51 11.79 0.50 -0.29
CA ARG A 51 11.69 0.22 1.15
C ARG A 51 12.48 1.26 1.97
N PRO A 52 11.89 1.86 3.03
CA PRO A 52 12.61 2.74 3.93
C PRO A 52 13.91 2.09 4.41
N PHE A 53 14.99 2.86 4.41
CA PHE A 53 16.31 2.41 4.89
C PHE A 53 16.88 1.19 4.13
N ALA A 54 16.48 0.91 2.88
CA ALA A 54 16.99 -0.23 2.12
C ALA A 54 18.53 -0.25 1.93
N ASP A 55 19.17 0.93 1.87
CA ASP A 55 20.60 1.08 1.59
C ASP A 55 21.49 1.18 2.86
N VAL A 56 20.95 0.85 4.03
CA VAL A 56 21.72 0.86 5.29
C VAL A 56 21.84 -0.53 5.90
N ASP A 57 22.87 -0.72 6.71
CA ASP A 57 23.07 -1.97 7.47
C ASP A 57 22.00 -2.11 8.58
N PRO A 58 21.07 -3.08 8.49
CA PRO A 58 19.96 -3.21 9.43
C PRO A 58 20.43 -3.41 10.88
N SER A 59 21.59 -4.03 11.09
CA SER A 59 22.14 -4.29 12.43
C SER A 59 22.48 -3.00 13.20
N LYS A 60 22.70 -1.89 12.48
CA LYS A 60 23.04 -0.57 13.07
C LYS A 60 21.81 0.25 13.43
N TYR A 61 20.62 -0.16 12.97
CA TYR A 61 19.38 0.62 13.09
C TYR A 61 18.24 -0.20 13.69
N ILE A 62 18.55 -1.23 14.49
CA ILE A 62 17.54 -2.03 15.21
C ILE A 62 16.59 -1.14 16.04
N TRP A 63 17.11 -0.02 16.58
CA TRP A 63 16.31 0.96 17.32
C TRP A 63 15.22 1.63 16.48
N ALA A 64 15.36 1.66 15.15
CA ALA A 64 14.44 2.30 14.21
C ALA A 64 13.45 1.30 13.58
N GLU A 65 13.48 0.01 13.96
CA GLU A 65 12.62 -1.00 13.34
C GLU A 65 11.14 -0.64 13.46
N ALA A 66 10.71 -0.13 14.61
CA ALA A 66 9.33 0.32 14.80
C ALA A 66 8.96 1.47 13.85
N ASP A 67 9.86 2.45 13.67
CA ASP A 67 9.65 3.57 12.75
C ASP A 67 9.60 3.09 11.30
N ILE A 68 10.45 2.12 10.92
CA ILE A 68 10.45 1.53 9.57
C ILE A 68 9.13 0.81 9.30
N GLN A 69 8.63 0.04 10.27
CA GLN A 69 7.34 -0.65 10.13
C GLN A 69 6.15 0.33 10.06
N GLU A 70 6.20 1.44 10.80
CA GLU A 70 5.22 2.53 10.69
C GLU A 70 5.24 3.13 9.28
N MET A 71 6.42 3.42 8.74
CA MET A 71 6.56 3.93 7.38
C MET A 71 6.01 2.96 6.34
N ILE A 72 6.35 1.66 6.45
CA ILE A 72 5.85 0.62 5.55
C ILE A 72 4.32 0.57 5.58
N SER A 73 3.74 0.51 6.77
CA SER A 73 2.29 0.41 6.96
C SER A 73 1.56 1.61 6.37
N ALA A 74 2.01 2.83 6.68
CA ALA A 74 1.39 4.05 6.16
C ALA A 74 1.50 4.17 4.64
N ILE A 75 2.59 3.70 4.03
CA ILE A 75 2.76 3.69 2.57
C ILE A 75 1.81 2.68 1.93
N VAL A 76 1.66 1.49 2.53
CA VAL A 76 0.70 0.48 2.07
C VAL A 76 -0.74 1.01 2.15
N ASP A 77 -1.10 1.67 3.24
CA ASP A 77 -2.43 2.27 3.43
C ASP A 77 -2.73 3.33 2.37
N VAL A 78 -1.78 4.24 2.09
CA VAL A 78 -1.93 5.26 1.04
C VAL A 78 -2.04 4.63 -0.36
N ALA A 79 -1.26 3.58 -0.62
CA ALA A 79 -1.31 2.88 -1.90
C ALA A 79 -2.66 2.20 -2.13
N HIS A 80 -3.17 1.52 -1.10
CA HIS A 80 -4.48 0.89 -1.09
C HIS A 80 -5.60 1.91 -1.29
N GLU A 81 -5.65 2.96 -0.46
CA GLU A 81 -6.69 4.01 -0.53
C GLU A 81 -6.71 4.67 -1.91
N LEU A 82 -5.54 5.06 -2.44
CA LEU A 82 -5.48 5.67 -3.77
C LEU A 82 -5.92 4.68 -4.86
N ALA A 83 -5.57 3.40 -4.73
CA ALA A 83 -6.00 2.37 -5.68
C ALA A 83 -7.52 2.18 -5.67
N GLU A 84 -8.15 2.16 -4.50
CA GLU A 84 -9.61 2.08 -4.37
C GLU A 84 -10.31 3.29 -5.00
N ARG A 85 -9.84 4.51 -4.71
CA ARG A 85 -10.40 5.74 -5.28
C ARG A 85 -10.27 5.77 -6.80
N ARG A 86 -9.12 5.36 -7.35
CA ARG A 86 -8.89 5.29 -8.80
C ARG A 86 -9.73 4.19 -9.46
N ARG A 87 -9.92 3.04 -8.80
CA ARG A 87 -10.84 1.99 -9.25
C ARG A 87 -12.28 2.49 -9.32
N HIS A 88 -12.75 3.23 -8.33
CA HIS A 88 -14.13 3.73 -8.28
C HIS A 88 -14.46 4.61 -9.51
N VAL A 89 -13.49 5.40 -9.99
CA VAL A 89 -13.62 6.20 -11.22
C VAL A 89 -13.14 5.48 -12.49
N ARG A 90 -12.85 4.17 -12.39
CA ARG A 90 -12.36 3.29 -13.47
C ARG A 90 -11.05 3.72 -14.12
N ASP A 91 -10.22 4.47 -13.40
CA ASP A 91 -8.83 4.72 -13.79
C ASP A 91 -7.93 3.57 -13.32
N TYR A 92 -8.11 2.41 -13.95
CA TYR A 92 -7.39 1.18 -13.57
C TYR A 92 -5.88 1.29 -13.74
N ARG A 93 -5.43 2.12 -14.68
CA ARG A 93 -4.00 2.38 -14.87
C ARG A 93 -3.43 3.09 -13.65
N ALA A 94 -4.06 4.16 -13.18
CA ALA A 94 -3.61 4.86 -11.99
C ALA A 94 -3.73 3.99 -10.73
N ALA A 95 -4.78 3.17 -10.63
CA ALA A 95 -4.93 2.23 -9.53
C ALA A 95 -3.78 1.21 -9.48
N ALA A 96 -3.44 0.58 -10.62
CA ALA A 96 -2.34 -0.38 -10.69
C ALA A 96 -0.98 0.27 -10.40
N GLN A 97 -0.79 1.54 -10.78
CA GLN A 97 0.41 2.31 -10.45
C GLN A 97 0.55 2.55 -8.94
N ALA A 98 -0.54 2.87 -8.24
CA ALA A 98 -0.55 3.05 -6.79
C ALA A 98 -0.17 1.74 -6.08
N VAL A 99 -0.82 0.62 -6.45
CA VAL A 99 -0.51 -0.71 -5.93
C VAL A 99 0.95 -1.09 -6.15
N THR A 100 1.45 -0.91 -7.38
CA THR A 100 2.85 -1.23 -7.72
C THR A 100 3.83 -0.40 -6.89
N LYS A 101 3.50 0.85 -6.58
CA LYS A 101 4.32 1.70 -5.72
C LYS A 101 4.36 1.21 -4.28
N GLY A 102 3.22 0.80 -3.71
CA GLY A 102 3.19 0.17 -2.38
C GLY A 102 4.01 -1.12 -2.34
N MET A 103 3.94 -1.95 -3.39
CA MET A 103 4.70 -3.20 -3.50
C MET A 103 6.22 -3.02 -3.60
N LEU A 104 6.73 -1.82 -3.93
CA LEU A 104 8.17 -1.52 -3.83
C LEU A 104 8.67 -1.48 -2.37
N VAL A 105 7.75 -1.25 -1.44
CA VAL A 105 8.04 -1.12 0.00
C VAL A 105 7.75 -2.42 0.73
N ASP A 106 6.59 -3.00 0.44
CA ASP A 106 6.18 -4.31 0.94
C ASP A 106 5.66 -5.18 -0.20
N ASN A 107 6.53 -6.04 -0.72
CA ASN A 107 6.21 -6.97 -1.80
C ASN A 107 5.42 -8.20 -1.32
N GLN A 108 5.18 -8.35 -0.02
CA GLN A 108 4.41 -9.43 0.59
C GLN A 108 2.99 -8.99 0.98
N SER A 109 2.68 -7.70 0.84
CA SER A 109 1.38 -7.14 1.23
C SER A 109 0.22 -7.82 0.51
N GLU A 110 -0.47 -8.73 1.23
CA GLU A 110 -1.65 -9.41 0.69
C GLU A 110 -2.77 -8.42 0.36
N LEU A 111 -2.87 -7.30 1.08
CA LEU A 111 -3.83 -6.23 0.80
C LEU A 111 -3.64 -5.68 -0.63
N LEU A 112 -2.40 -5.30 -0.97
CA LEU A 112 -2.06 -4.79 -2.30
C LEU A 112 -2.21 -5.85 -3.40
N TYR A 113 -1.98 -7.13 -3.08
CA TYR A 113 -2.28 -8.22 -4.01
C TYR A 113 -3.79 -8.36 -4.26
N ARG A 114 -4.63 -8.24 -3.23
CA ARG A 114 -6.10 -8.26 -3.39
C ARG A 114 -6.60 -7.09 -4.24
N ASP A 115 -6.00 -5.91 -4.09
CA ASP A 115 -6.27 -4.78 -4.99
C ASP A 115 -5.91 -5.12 -6.43
N LEU A 116 -4.71 -5.65 -6.67
CA LEU A 116 -4.25 -6.02 -8.00
C LEU A 116 -5.16 -7.07 -8.64
N PHE A 117 -5.56 -8.09 -7.89
CA PHE A 117 -6.48 -9.12 -8.37
C PHE A 117 -7.79 -8.51 -8.82
N THR A 118 -8.32 -7.58 -8.04
CA THR A 118 -9.61 -6.97 -8.34
C THR A 118 -9.49 -5.99 -9.52
N ILE A 119 -8.39 -5.24 -9.63
CA ILE A 119 -8.10 -4.41 -10.82
C ILE A 119 -8.07 -5.28 -12.08
N CYS A 120 -7.35 -6.40 -12.06
CA CYS A 120 -7.27 -7.31 -13.19
C CYS A 120 -8.65 -7.89 -13.57
N ASP A 121 -9.45 -8.33 -12.59
CA ASP A 121 -10.81 -8.83 -12.84
C ASP A 121 -11.72 -7.75 -13.46
N GLU A 122 -11.72 -6.53 -12.90
CA GLU A 122 -12.53 -5.42 -13.41
C GLU A 122 -12.13 -4.99 -14.82
N MET A 123 -10.85 -5.13 -15.17
CA MET A 123 -10.33 -4.92 -16.53
C MET A 123 -10.62 -6.10 -17.48
N GLY A 124 -11.04 -7.26 -16.96
CA GLY A 124 -11.13 -8.51 -17.72
C GLY A 124 -9.78 -9.13 -18.07
N ASP A 125 -8.69 -8.69 -17.44
CA ASP A 125 -7.33 -9.23 -17.63
C ASP A 125 -7.13 -10.50 -16.80
N ARG A 126 -7.68 -11.60 -17.32
CA ARG A 126 -7.59 -12.92 -16.67
C ARG A 126 -6.15 -13.39 -16.52
N GLU A 127 -5.32 -13.18 -17.54
CA GLU A 127 -3.91 -13.60 -17.48
C GLU A 127 -3.14 -12.78 -16.43
N GLY A 128 -3.43 -11.48 -16.31
CA GLY A 128 -2.87 -10.62 -15.26
C GLY A 128 -3.23 -11.10 -13.86
N LEU A 129 -4.50 -11.46 -13.64
CA LEU A 129 -4.97 -12.03 -12.37
C LEU A 129 -4.21 -13.32 -12.03
N GLU A 130 -4.09 -14.25 -12.98
CA GLU A 130 -3.39 -15.53 -12.78
C GLU A 130 -1.90 -15.34 -12.52
N ARG A 131 -1.23 -14.43 -13.24
CA ARG A 131 0.18 -14.07 -12.99
C ARG A 131 0.38 -13.50 -11.60
N ALA A 132 -0.47 -12.58 -11.17
CA ALA A 132 -0.37 -11.98 -9.85
C ALA A 132 -0.60 -13.03 -8.74
N ALA A 133 -1.58 -13.93 -8.92
CA ALA A 133 -1.84 -15.01 -7.97
C ALA A 133 -0.67 -15.99 -7.86
N ALA A 134 -0.07 -16.37 -8.99
CA ALA A 134 1.11 -17.23 -9.03
C ALA A 134 2.32 -16.57 -8.34
N GLN A 135 2.50 -15.25 -8.53
CA GLN A 135 3.56 -14.51 -7.88
C GLN A 135 3.40 -14.49 -6.35
N LEU A 136 2.20 -14.21 -5.84
CA LEU A 136 1.94 -14.27 -4.40
C LEU A 136 2.16 -15.67 -3.83
N ALA A 137 1.69 -16.71 -4.54
CA ALA A 137 1.91 -18.10 -4.12
C ALA A 137 3.39 -18.47 -4.05
N ARG A 138 4.22 -17.97 -4.99
CA ARG A 138 5.68 -18.17 -4.96
C ARG A 138 6.31 -17.51 -3.74
N ILE A 139 5.95 -16.25 -3.47
CA ILE A 139 6.46 -15.49 -2.30
C ILE A 139 6.08 -16.21 -0.99
N ASN A 140 4.82 -16.61 -0.86
CA ASN A 140 4.34 -17.31 0.32
C ASN A 140 5.05 -18.66 0.53
N ALA A 141 5.32 -19.40 -0.54
CA ALA A 141 6.09 -20.64 -0.48
C ALA A 141 7.56 -20.42 -0.06
N GLU A 142 8.19 -19.33 -0.49
CA GLU A 142 9.56 -18.96 -0.11
C GLU A 142 9.67 -18.63 1.39
N GLU A 143 8.64 -18.01 1.95
CA GLU A 143 8.55 -17.67 3.38
C GLU A 143 7.97 -18.80 4.26
N GLY A 144 7.43 -19.85 3.64
CA GLY A 144 6.78 -20.95 4.35
C GLY A 144 5.47 -20.55 5.05
N VAL A 145 4.75 -19.58 4.49
CA VAL A 145 3.46 -19.10 4.99
C VAL A 145 2.33 -19.39 4.01
N ASP A 146 1.11 -19.58 4.52
CA ASP A 146 -0.09 -19.68 3.68
C ASP A 146 -0.69 -18.30 3.43
N SER A 147 -1.39 -18.12 2.30
CA SER A 147 -2.18 -16.90 2.09
C SER A 147 -3.34 -16.82 3.09
N SER A 148 -3.70 -15.60 3.48
CA SER A 148 -4.83 -15.36 4.36
C SER A 148 -6.15 -15.92 3.79
N PRO A 149 -7.13 -16.29 4.65
CA PRO A 149 -8.44 -16.76 4.22
C PRO A 149 -9.17 -15.76 3.31
N GLU A 150 -8.98 -14.47 3.55
CA GLU A 150 -9.55 -13.38 2.73
C GLU A 150 -9.04 -13.44 1.29
N THR A 151 -7.73 -13.57 1.12
CA THR A 151 -7.09 -13.68 -0.21
C THR A 151 -7.49 -14.96 -0.93
N ILE A 152 -7.54 -16.10 -0.23
CA ILE A 152 -7.99 -17.37 -0.80
C ILE A 152 -9.45 -17.27 -1.24
N GLY A 153 -10.30 -16.63 -0.42
CA GLY A 153 -11.71 -16.39 -0.72
C GLY A 153 -11.87 -15.55 -1.99
N LEU A 154 -11.16 -14.42 -2.06
CA LEU A 154 -11.19 -13.54 -3.22
C LEU A 154 -10.73 -14.26 -4.50
N LEU A 155 -9.58 -14.94 -4.48
CA LEU A 155 -9.08 -15.67 -5.64
C LEU A 155 -10.06 -16.74 -6.11
N ARG A 156 -10.73 -17.44 -5.19
CA ARG A 156 -11.77 -18.41 -5.55
C ARG A 156 -12.93 -17.73 -6.29
N THR A 157 -13.42 -16.62 -5.78
CA THR A 157 -14.50 -15.83 -6.39
C THR A 157 -14.12 -15.36 -7.79
N LEU A 158 -12.95 -14.72 -7.94
CA LEU A 158 -12.52 -14.13 -9.21
C LEU A 158 -12.12 -15.22 -10.23
N LEU A 159 -11.43 -16.27 -9.81
CA LEU A 159 -10.96 -17.30 -10.74
C LEU A 159 -12.07 -18.25 -11.20
N LYS A 160 -13.09 -18.49 -10.37
CA LYS A 160 -14.23 -19.35 -10.75
C LYS A 160 -15.40 -18.61 -11.38
N GLY A 161 -15.36 -17.27 -11.41
CA GLY A 161 -16.46 -16.44 -11.94
C GLY A 161 -17.71 -16.43 -11.04
N GLU A 162 -17.58 -16.87 -9.79
CA GLU A 162 -18.67 -16.87 -8.81
C GLU A 162 -18.83 -15.46 -8.25
N ARG A 163 -19.46 -14.54 -9.00
CA ARG A 163 -19.83 -13.22 -8.43
C ARG A 163 -20.74 -13.44 -7.23
N ILE A 164 -20.28 -13.03 -6.04
CA ILE A 164 -21.13 -12.93 -4.84
C ILE A 164 -22.19 -11.87 -5.14
N LYS A 165 -23.42 -12.30 -5.45
CA LYS A 165 -24.56 -11.38 -5.50
C LYS A 165 -24.85 -10.92 -4.08
N PRO A 166 -24.92 -9.61 -3.79
CA PRO A 166 -25.43 -9.16 -2.51
C PRO A 166 -26.88 -9.62 -2.38
N THR A 167 -27.15 -10.46 -1.39
CA THR A 167 -28.51 -10.75 -0.95
C THR A 167 -29.07 -9.48 -0.33
N LEU A 168 -29.73 -8.66 -1.15
CA LEU A 168 -30.65 -7.65 -0.65
C LEU A 168 -31.75 -8.40 0.11
N GLY A 169 -31.63 -8.40 1.43
CA GLY A 169 -32.63 -8.92 2.34
C GLY A 169 -33.96 -8.22 2.06
N SER A 170 -34.95 -9.04 1.71
CA SER A 170 -36.35 -8.72 1.53
C SER A 170 -36.86 -7.71 2.57
N ALA A 171 -37.21 -6.50 2.11
CA ALA A 171 -38.21 -5.67 2.77
C ALA A 171 -39.59 -6.12 2.28
N ALA A 172 -40.30 -6.86 3.12
CA ALA A 172 -41.74 -7.15 3.09
C ALA A 172 -42.06 -7.76 4.46
N SER A 173 -43.01 -7.29 5.28
CA SER A 173 -44.12 -6.36 5.11
C SER A 173 -44.43 -5.68 6.45
#